data_AF-A0AAD5LXR1-F1
#
_entry.id   AF-A0AAD5LXR1-F1
#
_cell.length_a   1.000
_cell.length_b   1.000
_cell.length_c   1.000
_cell.angle_alpha   90.00
_cell.angle_beta   90.00
_cell.angle_gamma   90.00
#
_symmetry.space_group_name_H-M   'P 1'
#
loop_
_entity.id
_entity.type
_entity.pdbx_description
1 polymer ?
#
loop_
_entity_poly.entity_id
_entity_poly.type
_entity_poly.pdbx_seq_one_letter_code
_entity_poly.pdbx_strand_id
1 'polypeptide(L)'
;MGEEKNNEISGLHNWIRFYMLERNASENFDYKGFVIKRGKVMASVKFTWKGVPKRSGSLLIGTSPEYDLALYTLCFLSRRGREQCQVEIDGCPLSITSYEITQNNKVCLLPDS
;
A
#
# COMPACT_ATOMS: atom_id res chain seq x y z
N MET A 1 -10.22 0.05 2.91
CA MET A 1 -10.24 -0.38 1.49
C MET A 1 -9.12 -1.39 1.31
N GLY A 2 -9.33 -2.41 0.47
CA GLY A 2 -8.33 -3.41 0.09
C GLY A 2 -8.86 -4.14 -1.13
N GLU A 3 -8.09 -4.14 -2.22
CA GLU A 3 -8.53 -4.69 -3.50
C GLU A 3 -8.12 -6.15 -3.64
N GLU A 4 -9.08 -6.99 -4.03
CA GLU A 4 -8.86 -8.36 -4.47
C GLU A 4 -8.89 -8.42 -5.99
N LYS A 5 -7.92 -9.10 -6.58
CA LYS A 5 -7.84 -9.37 -8.02
C LYS A 5 -7.31 -10.77 -8.25
N ASN A 6 -8.05 -11.58 -9.02
CA ASN A 6 -7.67 -12.96 -9.36
C ASN A 6 -7.40 -13.86 -8.13
N ASN A 7 -8.24 -13.78 -7.09
CA ASN A 7 -8.06 -14.49 -5.80
C ASN A 7 -6.71 -14.19 -5.12
N GLU A 8 -6.15 -13.01 -5.37
CA GLU A 8 -5.02 -12.48 -4.64
C GLU A 8 -5.33 -11.05 -4.23
N ILE A 9 -4.93 -10.68 -3.02
CA ILE A 9 -5.07 -9.31 -2.56
C ILE A 9 -4.00 -8.48 -3.29
N SER A 10 -4.39 -7.83 -4.38
CA SER A 10 -3.55 -6.84 -5.05
C SER A 10 -3.31 -5.65 -4.14
N GLY A 11 -4.22 -5.44 -3.19
CA GLY A 11 -4.28 -4.24 -2.41
C GLY A 11 -3.81 -4.23 -0.95
N LEU A 12 -4.17 -3.18 -0.20
CA LEU A 12 -3.88 -2.99 1.23
C LEU A 12 -2.44 -2.59 1.55
N HIS A 13 -2.08 -1.34 1.26
CA HIS A 13 -0.75 -0.76 1.51
C HIS A 13 -0.73 0.28 2.65
N ASN A 14 -1.90 0.56 3.26
CA ASN A 14 -2.04 1.45 4.40
C ASN A 14 -1.86 0.70 5.73
N TRP A 15 -0.87 1.09 6.53
CA TRP A 15 -0.53 0.38 7.77
C TRP A 15 -1.57 0.54 8.89
N ILE A 16 -2.29 1.66 8.93
CA ILE A 16 -3.37 1.86 9.91
C ILE A 16 -4.50 0.89 9.62
N ARG A 17 -4.88 0.74 8.35
CA ARG A 17 -5.90 -0.24 7.95
C ARG A 17 -5.43 -1.66 8.21
N PHE A 18 -4.18 -1.98 7.92
CA PHE A 18 -3.57 -3.27 8.26
C PHE A 18 -3.71 -3.55 9.77
N TYR A 19 -3.30 -2.61 10.62
CA TYR A 19 -3.40 -2.73 12.07
C TYR A 19 -4.84 -2.94 12.55
N MET A 20 -5.80 -2.18 12.02
CA MET A 20 -7.21 -2.34 12.39
C MET A 20 -7.78 -3.71 12.02
N LEU A 21 -7.37 -4.25 10.87
CA LEU A 21 -7.76 -5.59 10.43
C LEU A 21 -7.16 -6.68 11.32
N GLU A 22 -5.87 -6.57 11.63
CA GLU A 22 -5.16 -7.52 12.50
C GLU A 22 -5.75 -7.57 13.91
N ARG A 23 -6.15 -6.41 14.47
CA ARG A 23 -6.75 -6.38 15.81
C ARG A 23 -8.17 -6.94 15.90
N ASN A 24 -8.91 -6.96 14.80
CA ASN A 24 -10.29 -7.40 14.81
C ASN A 24 -10.39 -8.86 14.40
N ALA A 25 -10.56 -9.76 15.37
CA ALA A 25 -10.67 -11.20 15.11
C ALA A 25 -11.79 -11.57 14.12
N SER A 26 -12.85 -10.76 14.02
CA SER A 26 -13.95 -10.98 13.06
C SER A 26 -13.58 -10.68 11.60
N GLU A 27 -12.43 -10.04 11.35
CA GLU A 27 -11.99 -9.73 9.98
C GLU A 27 -11.27 -10.89 9.29
N ASN A 28 -10.98 -11.99 10.00
CA ASN A 28 -10.25 -13.14 9.47
C ASN A 28 -8.93 -12.72 8.80
N PHE A 29 -8.15 -11.90 9.50
CA PHE A 29 -6.85 -11.41 9.08
C PHE A 29 -5.75 -12.23 9.76
N ASP A 30 -4.87 -12.83 8.96
CA ASP A 30 -3.84 -13.77 9.42
C ASP A 30 -2.48 -13.33 8.87
N TYR A 31 -1.69 -12.69 9.74
CA TYR A 31 -0.35 -12.23 9.41
C TYR A 31 0.63 -13.41 9.32
N LYS A 32 1.34 -13.51 8.20
CA LYS A 32 2.26 -14.62 7.88
C LYS A 32 3.74 -14.24 7.97
N GLY A 33 4.06 -13.01 8.41
CA GLY A 33 5.43 -12.52 8.54
C GLY A 33 5.82 -11.44 7.53
N PHE A 34 7.04 -10.92 7.67
CA PHE A 34 7.63 -9.94 6.76
C PHE A 34 8.75 -10.57 5.92
N VAL A 35 8.89 -10.09 4.68
CA VAL A 35 9.87 -10.55 3.70
C VAL A 35 11.09 -9.64 3.68
N ILE A 36 10.87 -8.32 3.76
CA ILE A 36 11.91 -7.29 3.63
C ILE A 36 11.55 -6.16 4.58
N LYS A 37 12.53 -5.61 5.29
CA LYS A 37 12.40 -4.35 6.05
C LYS A 37 13.44 -3.37 5.54
N ARG A 38 13.01 -2.19 5.08
CA ARG A 38 13.90 -1.11 4.64
C ARG A 38 13.84 0.03 5.67
N GLY A 39 14.92 0.19 6.41
CA GLY A 39 14.99 1.15 7.50
C GLY A 39 13.90 0.92 8.56
N LYS A 40 13.38 2.01 9.12
CA LYS A 40 12.23 1.99 10.05
C LYS A 40 10.90 2.34 9.38
N VAL A 41 10.92 2.66 8.08
CA VAL A 41 9.82 3.35 7.39
C VAL A 41 9.04 2.46 6.44
N MET A 42 9.57 1.31 6.01
CA MET A 42 8.88 0.41 5.07
C MET A 42 9.13 -1.06 5.40
N ALA A 43 8.08 -1.89 5.26
CA ALA A 43 8.23 -3.34 5.24
C ALA A 43 7.37 -3.99 4.16
N SER A 44 7.88 -5.08 3.59
CA SER A 44 7.11 -6.01 2.76
C SER A 44 6.55 -7.12 3.63
N VAL A 45 5.23 -7.27 3.66
CA VAL A 45 4.52 -8.26 4.49
C VAL A 45 3.81 -9.31 3.66
N LYS A 46 3.52 -10.44 4.31
CA LYS A 46 2.68 -11.53 3.82
C LYS A 46 1.53 -11.72 4.80
N PHE A 47 0.32 -11.87 4.27
CA PHE A 47 -0.86 -12.16 5.10
C PHE A 47 -1.94 -12.83 4.26
N THR A 48 -2.94 -13.36 4.95
CA THR A 48 -4.20 -13.81 4.36
C THR A 48 -5.33 -12.97 4.96
N TRP A 49 -6.24 -12.46 4.14
CA TRP A 49 -7.45 -11.77 4.62
C TRP A 49 -8.67 -12.46 4.02
N LYS A 50 -9.58 -12.93 4.88
CA LYS A 50 -10.80 -13.65 4.49
C LYS A 50 -10.53 -14.86 3.57
N GLY A 51 -9.43 -15.56 3.82
CA GLY A 51 -9.01 -16.74 3.03
C GLY A 51 -8.27 -16.43 1.74
N VAL A 52 -8.14 -15.15 1.36
CA VAL A 52 -7.43 -14.71 0.16
C VAL A 52 -6.00 -14.29 0.53
N PRO A 53 -4.96 -14.86 -0.11
CA PRO A 53 -3.58 -14.53 0.23
C PRO A 53 -3.14 -13.19 -0.37
N LYS A 54 -2.20 -12.52 0.30
CA LYS A 54 -1.28 -11.53 -0.28
C LYS A 54 0.14 -12.08 -0.18
N ARG A 55 0.76 -12.43 -1.30
CA ARG A 55 2.08 -13.08 -1.30
C ARG A 55 3.23 -12.12 -1.03
N SER A 56 3.04 -10.83 -1.31
CA SER A 56 3.97 -9.75 -0.98
C SER A 56 3.28 -8.40 -1.12
N GLY A 57 3.38 -7.54 -0.11
CA GLY A 57 2.92 -6.15 -0.17
C GLY A 57 3.80 -5.24 0.65
N SER A 58 4.33 -4.18 0.03
CA SER A 58 5.11 -3.17 0.74
C SER A 58 4.21 -2.07 1.29
N LEU A 59 4.31 -1.78 2.59
CA LEU A 59 3.62 -0.66 3.22
C LEU A 59 4.62 0.23 3.95
N LEU A 60 4.33 1.53 3.99
CA LEU A 60 5.00 2.45 4.90
C LEU A 60 4.53 2.14 6.33
N ILE A 61 5.43 2.18 7.32
CA ILE A 61 5.11 1.87 8.72
C ILE A 61 5.54 3.03 9.61
N GLY A 62 4.66 3.43 10.51
CA GLY A 62 4.94 4.49 11.49
C GLY A 62 4.86 5.91 10.92
N THR A 63 4.52 6.05 9.64
CA THR A 63 4.16 7.33 9.01
C THR A 63 2.76 7.76 9.43
N SER A 64 2.44 9.05 9.34
CA SER A 64 1.07 9.50 9.57
C SER A 64 0.22 9.37 8.30
N PRO A 65 -1.11 9.20 8.41
CA PRO A 65 -1.96 9.06 7.24
C PRO A 65 -1.92 10.29 6.32
N GLU A 66 -1.70 11.49 6.88
CA GLU A 66 -1.48 12.71 6.11
C GLU A 66 -0.14 12.71 5.35
N TYR A 67 0.92 12.10 5.90
CA TYR A 67 2.20 11.93 5.20
C TYR A 67 2.05 11.02 3.99
N ASP A 68 1.42 9.85 4.18
CA ASP A 68 1.17 8.88 3.12
C ASP A 68 0.35 9.52 1.98
N LEU A 69 -0.72 10.23 2.33
CA LEU A 69 -1.58 10.93 1.37
C LEU A 69 -0.82 12.01 0.58
N ALA A 70 -0.02 12.84 1.27
CA ALA A 70 0.77 13.89 0.62
C ALA A 70 1.79 13.29 -0.35
N LEU A 71 2.48 12.24 0.07
CA LEU A 71 3.49 11.55 -0.74
C LEU A 71 2.90 10.92 -2.00
N TYR A 72 1.78 10.20 -1.88
CA TYR A 72 1.10 9.61 -3.03
C TYR A 72 0.55 10.68 -3.98
N THR A 73 0.05 11.80 -3.44
CA THR A 73 -0.42 12.93 -4.24
C THR A 73 0.72 13.56 -5.04
N LEU A 74 1.86 13.83 -4.40
CA LEU A 74 3.04 14.38 -5.07
C LEU A 74 3.56 13.44 -6.15
N CYS A 75 3.66 12.14 -5.85
CA CYS A 75 4.13 11.15 -6.81
C CYS A 75 3.19 11.04 -8.02
N PHE A 76 1.88 11.05 -7.82
CA PHE A 76 0.92 11.04 -8.93
C PHE A 76 0.98 12.29 -9.80
N LEU A 77 1.16 13.46 -9.20
CA LEU A 77 1.29 14.71 -9.96
C LEU A 77 2.61 14.76 -10.73
N SER A 78 3.67 14.17 -10.18
CA SER A 78 5.02 14.21 -10.77
C SER A 78 5.26 13.11 -11.80
N ARG A 79 4.71 11.91 -11.58
CA ARG A 79 4.92 10.68 -12.36
C ARG A 79 3.58 9.96 -12.55
N ARG A 80 2.94 10.28 -13.67
CA ARG A 80 1.65 9.73 -14.07
C ARG A 80 1.79 8.35 -14.71
N GLY A 81 0.69 7.59 -14.73
CA GLY A 81 0.56 6.34 -15.48
C GLY A 81 1.68 5.30 -15.28
N ARG A 82 1.65 4.54 -14.17
CA ARG A 82 2.56 3.41 -13.84
C ARG A 82 4.07 3.72 -13.80
N GLU A 83 4.47 4.97 -14.08
CA GLU A 83 5.85 5.39 -13.86
C GLU A 83 6.20 5.36 -12.38
N GLN A 84 7.41 4.88 -12.09
CA GLN A 84 7.91 4.81 -10.73
C GLN A 84 8.39 6.19 -10.26
N CYS A 85 7.78 6.68 -9.19
CA CYS A 85 8.23 7.84 -8.43
C CYS A 85 9.31 7.41 -7.44
N GLN A 86 10.57 7.76 -7.71
CA GLN A 86 11.69 7.47 -6.81
C GLN A 86 11.76 8.56 -5.75
N VAL A 87 11.76 8.15 -4.48
CA VAL A 87 11.87 9.03 -3.31
C VAL A 87 12.89 8.47 -2.33
N GLU A 88 13.46 9.33 -1.50
CA GLU A 88 14.30 8.92 -0.39
C GLU A 88 13.63 9.33 0.92
N ILE A 89 13.42 8.37 1.82
CA ILE A 89 12.81 8.59 3.13
C ILE A 89 13.80 8.06 4.17
N ASP A 90 14.26 8.91 5.09
CA ASP A 90 15.26 8.56 6.12
C ASP A 90 16.51 7.85 5.54
N GLY A 91 17.04 8.36 4.42
CA GLY A 91 18.20 7.76 3.73
C GLY A 91 17.92 6.41 3.05
N CYS A 92 16.66 5.99 2.98
CA CYS A 92 16.25 4.76 2.31
C CYS A 92 15.59 5.10 0.96
N PRO A 93 16.17 4.68 -0.17
CA PRO A 93 15.53 4.84 -1.48
C PRO A 93 14.34 3.89 -1.63
N LEU A 94 13.21 4.46 -2.04
CA LEU A 94 11.93 3.80 -2.21
C LEU A 94 11.33 4.18 -3.57
N SER A 95 10.59 3.24 -4.14
CA SER A 95 9.87 3.45 -5.40
C SER A 95 8.38 3.36 -5.15
N ILE A 96 7.65 4.43 -5.47
CA ILE A 96 6.20 4.52 -5.32
C ILE A 96 5.58 4.43 -6.72
N THR A 97 4.54 3.62 -6.85
CA THR A 97 3.78 3.49 -8.09
C THR A 97 2.37 3.98 -7.85
N SER A 98 1.94 5.02 -8.55
CA SER A 98 0.56 5.48 -8.54
C SER A 98 -0.17 5.00 -9.80
N TYR A 99 -1.40 4.53 -9.61
CA TYR A 99 -2.26 4.09 -10.70
C TYR A 99 -3.34 5.13 -10.99
N GLU A 100 -3.62 5.30 -12.29
CA GLU A 100 -4.70 6.14 -12.78
C GLU A 100 -5.98 5.32 -12.86
N ILE A 101 -7.08 5.89 -12.37
CA ILE A 101 -8.43 5.40 -12.65
C ILE A 101 -9.19 6.50 -13.37
N THR A 102 -9.91 6.14 -14.43
CA THR A 102 -10.81 7.07 -15.12
C THR A 102 -12.22 6.88 -14.57
N GLN A 103 -12.76 7.92 -13.95
CA GLN A 103 -14.15 7.95 -13.50
C GLN A 103 -14.85 9.15 -14.13
N ASN A 104 -15.99 8.93 -14.78
CA ASN A 104 -16.78 10.00 -15.42
C ASN A 104 -15.94 10.93 -16.32
N ASN A 105 -15.06 10.37 -17.17
CA ASN A 105 -14.11 11.09 -18.01
C ASN A 105 -13.07 11.96 -17.28
N LYS A 106 -12.89 11.78 -15.96
CA LYS A 106 -11.85 12.43 -15.16
C LYS A 106 -10.80 11.42 -14.71
N VAL A 107 -9.54 11.81 -14.81
CA VAL A 107 -8.40 11.01 -14.32
C VAL A 107 -8.21 11.30 -12.84
N CYS A 108 -8.37 10.25 -12.02
CA CYS A 108 -8.22 10.30 -10.58
C CYS A 108 -7.06 9.40 -10.13
N LEU A 109 -6.49 9.75 -8.98
CA LEU A 109 -5.66 8.84 -8.20
C LEU A 109 -6.48 7.62 -7.78
N LEU A 110 -5.93 6.43 -7.95
CA LEU A 110 -6.42 5.26 -7.21
C LEU A 110 -5.80 5.33 -5.80
N PRO A 111 -6.58 5.63 -4.75
CA PRO A 111 -6.05 5.71 -3.40
C PRO A 111 -5.78 4.29 -2.91
N ASP A 112 -4.50 3.90 -2.91
CA ASP A 112 -3.98 2.58 -2.52
C ASP A 112 -4.93 1.44 -2.87
N SER A 113 -4.74 0.87 -4.07
CA SER A 113 -5.06 -0.54 -4.28
C SER A 113 -4.42 -1.28 -3.13
#